data_AF-A0A388JN82-F1
#
_entry.id   AF-A0A388JN82-F1
#
_cell.length_a   1.000
_cell.length_b   1.000
_cell.length_c   1.000
_cell.angle_alpha   90.00
_cell.angle_beta   90.00
_cell.angle_gamma   90.00
#
_symmetry.space_group_name_H-M   'P 1'
#
loop_
_entity.id
_entity.type
_entity.pdbx_description
1 polymer ?
#
loop_
_entity_poly.entity_id
_entity_poly.type
_entity_poly.pdbx_seq_one_letter_code
_entity_poly.pdbx_strand_id
1 'polypeptide(L)'
;MAAMVVMAASPRLWIVVGLIAYMWTFSTWTRGVECVVPSSSGASLTATLEQRAAVAEQTQAWALGLSSKHSSLSPDIDRSLERGTVTLPPCNATVTKAAVVGNGTYRTVQDAINNIPTSRGNRRWVICVRAGVYVEKVRLMSSNTYVTLVGASRDPKKVIISWNDTAGTADPTSTTGGTLGTFRSYTFAAEASYFTAMYMTFRNTAPRPVDGSQNGQAVALRATGDYISFFRCDFWGYQDTLYAHQGIQFYKNCNVRGSVDFIFGNATAWFYKCYLFADVVTKGFLTAQSRGAVSQGTGFAFYGGSVKGTGVVYLGRAWGVASRVVFFKTFLDSIIAPAGWDDWGKPTDAIFYAEYKCSGPGSASSGRVNWSIQLSDAEARIFGSCDFISAKQWQGSSGLPSAGLPC
;
A
#
# COMPACT_ATOMS: atom_id res chain seq x y z
N MET A 1 -15.90 73.69 24.83
CA MET A 1 -14.85 72.69 24.58
C MET A 1 -14.46 72.81 23.11
N ALA A 2 -13.16 72.89 22.79
CA ALA A 2 -12.64 72.97 21.40
C ALA A 2 -12.74 71.58 20.72
N ALA A 3 -12.87 71.39 19.39
CA ALA A 3 -12.26 72.07 18.22
C ALA A 3 -10.73 71.83 18.11
N MET A 4 -10.10 71.63 16.95
CA MET A 4 -10.56 71.75 15.55
C MET A 4 -9.83 70.70 14.65
N VAL A 5 -9.86 70.82 13.31
CA VAL A 5 -9.37 69.81 12.34
C VAL A 5 -8.49 70.47 11.24
N VAL A 6 -7.81 69.63 10.43
CA VAL A 6 -7.28 69.83 9.05
C VAL A 6 -5.84 70.39 8.87
N MET A 7 -5.18 69.90 7.79
CA MET A 7 -3.98 70.40 7.06
C MET A 7 -2.58 70.09 7.63
N ALA A 8 -1.47 70.02 6.86
CA ALA A 8 -1.21 69.57 5.47
C ALA A 8 0.32 69.57 5.14
N ALA A 9 0.73 68.88 4.05
CA ALA A 9 1.93 69.11 3.22
C ALA A 9 3.35 68.66 3.69
N SER A 10 4.26 68.64 2.71
CA SER A 10 5.70 68.29 2.71
C SER A 10 6.46 69.43 1.95
N PRO A 11 7.73 69.32 1.45
CA PRO A 11 8.81 68.31 1.59
C PRO A 11 10.22 68.92 1.86
N ARG A 12 11.29 68.09 1.92
CA ARG A 12 12.60 68.23 1.21
C ARG A 12 13.82 67.60 1.92
N LEU A 13 14.38 66.61 1.25
CA LEU A 13 15.81 66.32 1.00
C LEU A 13 16.87 67.29 1.60
N TRP A 14 17.87 66.73 2.29
CA TRP A 14 19.28 67.19 2.26
C TRP A 14 20.24 66.00 2.38
N ILE A 15 21.41 66.12 1.75
CA ILE A 15 22.53 65.14 1.81
C ILE A 15 23.67 65.79 2.59
N VAL A 16 24.29 65.05 3.51
CA VAL A 16 25.61 65.38 4.07
C VAL A 16 26.48 64.12 4.09
N VAL A 17 27.71 64.24 3.59
CA VAL A 17 28.72 63.17 3.55
C VAL A 17 29.63 63.29 4.77
N GLY A 18 29.92 62.15 5.42
CA GLY A 18 30.88 62.06 6.52
C GLY A 18 32.03 61.11 6.20
N LEU A 19 33.12 61.63 5.62
CA LEU A 19 34.38 60.90 5.53
C LEU A 19 35.13 60.98 6.87
N ILE A 20 35.57 59.83 7.37
CA ILE A 20 36.72 59.74 8.29
C ILE A 20 37.67 58.72 7.70
N ALA A 21 38.93 59.11 7.51
CA ALA A 21 40.00 58.26 7.01
C ALA A 21 41.04 58.03 8.11
N TYR A 22 41.68 56.87 8.10
CA TYR A 22 42.94 56.63 8.81
C TYR A 22 43.89 55.81 7.92
N MET A 23 45.12 56.30 7.81
CA MET A 23 46.27 55.62 7.19
C MET A 23 47.09 54.96 8.33
N TRP A 24 47.94 53.95 8.14
CA TRP A 24 48.57 53.40 6.92
C TRP A 24 48.16 51.90 6.75
N THR A 25 48.91 50.88 6.29
CA THR A 25 50.35 50.66 6.01
C THR A 25 50.56 49.49 5.01
N PHE A 26 51.79 49.34 4.51
CA PHE A 26 52.35 48.17 3.83
C PHE A 26 52.24 46.88 4.68
N SER A 27 52.28 45.66 4.14
CA SER A 27 53.08 45.20 2.97
C SER A 27 52.40 44.09 2.13
N THR A 28 53.16 43.45 1.24
CA THR A 28 52.68 42.63 0.10
C THR A 28 52.57 41.13 0.39
N TRP A 29 51.69 40.44 -0.35
CA TRP A 29 52.08 39.35 -1.26
C TRP A 29 50.93 38.98 -2.22
N THR A 30 51.24 38.31 -3.33
CA THR A 30 50.28 38.01 -4.41
C THR A 30 49.90 36.53 -4.46
N ARG A 31 48.64 36.25 -4.82
CA ARG A 31 48.19 35.11 -5.66
C ARG A 31 46.74 35.33 -6.09
N GLY A 32 46.40 34.91 -7.31
CA GLY A 32 45.06 35.06 -7.88
C GLY A 32 44.07 34.00 -7.38
N VAL A 33 42.78 34.27 -7.55
CA VAL A 33 41.69 33.32 -7.34
C VAL A 33 40.93 33.19 -8.65
N GLU A 34 40.98 32.00 -9.25
CA GLU A 34 40.15 31.68 -10.43
C GLU A 34 38.71 31.39 -10.01
N CYS A 35 37.75 31.77 -10.86
CA CYS A 35 36.33 31.50 -10.62
C CYS A 35 35.99 30.05 -10.98
N VAL A 36 36.00 29.14 -10.00
CA VAL A 36 35.54 27.75 -10.21
C VAL A 36 34.02 27.66 -10.08
N VAL A 37 33.35 27.31 -11.17
CA VAL A 37 31.91 27.01 -11.19
C VAL A 37 31.70 25.53 -10.81
N PRO A 38 30.90 25.19 -9.78
CA PRO A 38 30.68 23.79 -9.39
C PRO A 38 29.80 23.03 -10.41
N SER A 39 30.37 22.01 -11.07
CA SER A 39 29.67 21.14 -12.02
C SER A 39 28.89 20.02 -11.30
N SER A 40 27.71 20.34 -10.77
CA SER A 40 26.88 19.45 -9.93
C SER A 40 26.12 18.33 -10.67
N SER A 41 26.54 17.94 -11.89
CA SER A 41 25.88 16.93 -12.72
C SER A 41 26.31 15.47 -12.47
N GLY A 42 27.45 15.23 -11.80
CA GLY A 42 28.00 13.88 -11.62
C GLY A 42 27.25 13.00 -10.60
N ALA A 43 27.07 13.50 -9.37
CA ALA A 43 26.63 12.68 -8.23
C ALA A 43 25.21 12.08 -8.37
N SER A 44 24.31 12.75 -9.10
CA SER A 44 22.95 12.25 -9.35
C SER A 44 22.94 11.04 -10.30
N LEU A 45 23.92 10.96 -11.21
CA LEU A 45 24.04 9.86 -12.18
C LEU A 45 24.73 8.64 -11.57
N THR A 46 25.74 8.83 -10.72
CA THR A 46 26.38 7.71 -10.02
C THR A 46 25.40 7.03 -9.06
N ALA A 47 24.62 7.80 -8.29
CA ALA A 47 23.60 7.24 -7.40
C ALA A 47 22.55 6.40 -8.15
N THR A 48 22.05 6.87 -9.30
CA THR A 48 21.10 6.09 -10.12
C THR A 48 21.74 4.87 -10.79
N LEU A 49 23.04 4.90 -11.10
CA LEU A 49 23.77 3.73 -11.59
C LEU A 49 24.04 2.70 -10.48
N GLU A 50 24.34 3.12 -9.25
CA GLU A 50 24.52 2.24 -8.09
C GLU A 50 23.18 1.62 -7.63
N GLN A 51 22.09 2.39 -7.62
CA GLN A 51 20.73 1.87 -7.45
C GLN A 51 20.41 0.80 -8.50
N ARG A 52 20.72 1.07 -9.78
CA ARG A 52 20.53 0.10 -10.86
C ARG A 52 21.45 -1.11 -10.74
N ALA A 53 22.69 -0.95 -10.28
CA ALA A 53 23.61 -2.05 -10.04
C ALA A 53 23.10 -2.96 -8.90
N ALA A 54 22.76 -2.40 -7.74
CA ALA A 54 22.23 -3.17 -6.61
C ALA A 54 20.89 -3.85 -6.94
N VAL A 55 20.02 -3.19 -7.71
CA VAL A 55 18.78 -3.80 -8.21
C VAL A 55 19.05 -4.87 -9.25
N ALA A 56 20.01 -4.67 -10.17
CA ALA A 56 20.41 -5.66 -11.16
C ALA A 56 21.09 -6.88 -10.53
N GLU A 57 21.90 -6.69 -9.49
CA GLU A 57 22.57 -7.76 -8.73
C GLU A 57 21.54 -8.55 -7.90
N GLN A 58 20.62 -7.88 -7.20
CA GLN A 58 19.50 -8.54 -6.51
C GLN A 58 18.57 -9.25 -7.51
N THR A 59 18.39 -8.70 -8.71
CA THR A 59 17.66 -9.30 -9.85
C THR A 59 18.38 -10.52 -10.42
N GLN A 60 19.71 -10.48 -10.55
CA GLN A 60 20.53 -11.58 -11.05
C GLN A 60 20.63 -12.72 -10.02
N ALA A 61 20.85 -12.41 -8.74
CA ALA A 61 20.81 -13.41 -7.66
C ALA A 61 19.46 -14.13 -7.59
N TRP A 62 18.35 -13.41 -7.83
CA TRP A 62 17.01 -14.01 -7.94
C TRP A 62 16.84 -14.85 -9.22
N ALA A 63 17.30 -14.33 -10.37
CA ALA A 63 17.15 -14.99 -11.66
C ALA A 63 18.03 -16.25 -11.80
N LEU A 64 19.24 -16.26 -11.24
CA LEU A 64 20.14 -17.42 -11.24
C LEU A 64 19.61 -18.60 -10.42
N GLY A 65 18.63 -18.37 -9.52
CA GLY A 65 17.89 -19.42 -8.82
C GLY A 65 16.69 -20.00 -9.57
N LEU A 66 16.35 -19.50 -10.78
CA LEU A 66 15.13 -19.86 -11.51
C LEU A 66 15.42 -20.51 -12.86
N SER A 67 14.90 -21.73 -13.06
CA SER A 67 15.11 -22.50 -14.29
C SER A 67 14.50 -21.82 -15.53
N SER A 68 15.24 -21.83 -16.64
CA SER A 68 15.03 -21.02 -17.85
C SER A 68 13.89 -21.51 -18.77
N LYS A 69 12.67 -21.62 -18.24
CA LYS A 69 11.44 -21.83 -19.03
C LYS A 69 10.32 -20.88 -18.58
N HIS A 70 10.21 -19.75 -19.26
CA HIS A 70 9.12 -18.77 -19.08
C HIS A 70 8.46 -18.49 -20.44
N SER A 71 7.16 -18.79 -20.54
CA SER A 71 6.34 -18.47 -21.70
C SER A 71 5.96 -16.98 -21.73
N SER A 72 5.71 -16.44 -22.92
CA SER A 72 5.24 -15.07 -23.09
C SER A 72 3.81 -14.91 -22.57
N LEU A 73 3.63 -14.18 -21.47
CA LEU A 73 2.31 -13.78 -20.99
C LEU A 73 1.66 -12.85 -22.02
N SER A 74 0.61 -13.36 -22.70
CA SER A 74 -0.18 -12.58 -23.65
C SER A 74 -0.77 -11.33 -22.98
N PRO A 75 -0.80 -10.17 -23.65
CA PRO A 75 -1.77 -9.14 -23.31
C PRO A 75 -3.20 -9.66 -23.57
N ASP A 76 -4.15 -8.98 -22.93
CA ASP A 76 -5.60 -9.16 -23.08
C ASP A 76 -6.20 -10.50 -22.67
N ILE A 77 -7.54 -10.49 -22.59
CA ILE A 77 -8.38 -11.47 -21.89
C ILE A 77 -8.08 -11.49 -20.36
N ASP A 78 -8.92 -10.81 -19.59
CA ASP A 78 -10.10 -11.52 -19.07
C ASP A 78 -10.96 -10.62 -18.16
N ARG A 79 -12.16 -10.28 -18.63
CA ARG A 79 -13.30 -9.81 -17.79
C ARG A 79 -14.37 -10.90 -17.63
N SER A 80 -14.11 -12.08 -18.17
CA SER A 80 -15.05 -13.12 -18.61
C SER A 80 -14.84 -14.50 -17.95
N LEU A 81 -13.94 -14.62 -16.95
CA LEU A 81 -14.20 -15.47 -15.78
C LEU A 81 -15.45 -14.94 -15.07
N GLU A 82 -16.61 -15.22 -15.65
CA GLU A 82 -17.90 -14.89 -15.10
C GLU A 82 -18.02 -15.43 -13.68
N ARG A 83 -18.79 -14.74 -12.85
CA ARG A 83 -19.00 -15.13 -11.45
C ARG A 83 -19.56 -16.56 -11.29
N GLY A 84 -20.13 -17.14 -12.35
CA GLY A 84 -20.59 -18.54 -12.43
C GLY A 84 -19.48 -19.59 -12.64
N THR A 85 -18.44 -19.30 -13.43
CA THR A 85 -17.46 -20.32 -13.90
C THR A 85 -16.48 -20.81 -12.84
N VAL A 86 -16.31 -20.06 -11.75
CA VAL A 86 -15.42 -20.44 -10.64
C VAL A 86 -16.12 -21.43 -9.71
N THR A 87 -15.72 -22.71 -9.76
CA THR A 87 -16.09 -23.71 -8.75
C THR A 87 -15.59 -23.29 -7.37
N LEU A 88 -16.50 -23.21 -6.38
CA LEU A 88 -16.13 -22.98 -4.99
C LEU A 88 -15.74 -24.31 -4.31
N PRO A 89 -14.80 -24.31 -3.36
CA PRO A 89 -14.52 -25.51 -2.57
C PRO A 89 -15.70 -25.87 -1.64
N PRO A 90 -15.87 -27.15 -1.27
CA PRO A 90 -16.93 -27.58 -0.38
C PRO A 90 -16.77 -26.99 1.03
N CYS A 91 -17.88 -26.63 1.66
CA CYS A 91 -17.92 -26.01 2.98
C CYS A 91 -17.68 -27.04 4.10
N ASN A 92 -16.76 -26.77 5.02
CA ASN A 92 -16.65 -27.50 6.29
C ASN A 92 -17.54 -26.88 7.38
N ALA A 93 -17.73 -25.56 7.34
CA ALA A 93 -18.63 -24.82 8.20
C ALA A 93 -19.42 -23.76 7.41
N THR A 94 -20.56 -23.34 7.91
CA THR A 94 -21.38 -22.25 7.34
C THR A 94 -21.59 -21.14 8.37
N VAL A 95 -21.54 -19.88 7.93
CA VAL A 95 -21.93 -18.71 8.75
C VAL A 95 -23.19 -18.09 8.15
N THR A 96 -24.19 -17.76 8.98
CA THR A 96 -25.48 -17.22 8.50
C THR A 96 -26.24 -16.42 9.57
N LYS A 97 -27.03 -15.44 9.13
CA LYS A 97 -28.00 -14.72 9.97
C LYS A 97 -29.36 -15.43 10.16
N ALA A 98 -29.47 -16.72 9.84
CA ALA A 98 -30.70 -17.47 10.04
C ALA A 98 -31.07 -17.58 11.54
N ALA A 99 -32.37 -17.54 11.84
CA ALA A 99 -32.87 -17.66 13.22
C ALA A 99 -32.56 -19.04 13.84
N VAL A 100 -32.69 -20.10 13.05
CA VAL A 100 -32.29 -21.46 13.43
C VAL A 100 -30.98 -21.81 12.70
N VAL A 101 -30.03 -22.40 13.42
CA VAL A 101 -28.77 -22.92 12.89
C VAL A 101 -28.63 -24.40 13.25
N GLY A 102 -28.19 -25.22 12.29
CA GLY A 102 -27.90 -26.63 12.51
C GLY A 102 -26.44 -26.89 12.90
N ASN A 103 -26.07 -28.16 13.06
CA ASN A 103 -24.68 -28.53 13.29
C ASN A 103 -23.76 -28.00 12.15
N GLY A 104 -22.53 -27.60 12.49
CA GLY A 104 -21.60 -26.95 11.56
C GLY A 104 -22.04 -25.57 11.04
N THR A 105 -23.08 -24.97 11.62
CA THR A 105 -23.61 -23.65 11.22
C THR A 105 -23.55 -22.65 12.38
N TYR A 106 -22.98 -21.48 12.13
CA TYR A 106 -22.68 -20.44 13.12
C TYR A 106 -23.37 -19.11 12.76
N ARG A 107 -23.58 -18.25 13.77
CA ARG A 107 -24.16 -16.90 13.56
C ARG A 107 -23.11 -15.82 13.30
N THR A 108 -21.91 -15.98 13.87
CA THR A 108 -20.76 -15.08 13.66
C THR A 108 -19.65 -15.78 12.89
N VAL A 109 -18.72 -15.01 12.32
CA VAL A 109 -17.51 -15.52 11.68
C VAL A 109 -16.49 -15.94 12.74
N GLN A 110 -16.39 -15.22 13.86
CA GLN A 110 -15.48 -15.59 14.94
C GLN A 110 -15.85 -16.93 15.60
N ASP A 111 -17.13 -17.25 15.80
CA ASP A 111 -17.55 -18.56 16.33
C ASP A 111 -17.13 -19.71 15.41
N ALA A 112 -17.29 -19.53 14.09
CA ALA A 112 -16.86 -20.51 13.10
C ALA A 112 -15.34 -20.69 13.04
N ILE A 113 -14.57 -19.64 13.38
CA ILE A 113 -13.10 -19.69 13.52
C ILE A 113 -12.69 -20.36 14.85
N ASN A 114 -13.42 -20.09 15.94
CA ASN A 114 -13.16 -20.68 17.25
C ASN A 114 -13.42 -22.20 17.26
N ASN A 115 -14.34 -22.69 16.43
CA ASN A 115 -14.73 -24.10 16.32
C ASN A 115 -13.99 -24.86 15.19
N ILE A 116 -12.90 -24.32 14.66
CA ILE A 116 -12.04 -25.05 13.70
C ILE A 116 -11.36 -26.23 14.42
N PRO A 117 -11.53 -27.49 13.96
CA PRO A 117 -10.92 -28.64 14.63
C PRO A 117 -9.38 -28.59 14.54
N THR A 118 -8.72 -28.59 15.70
CA THR A 118 -7.24 -28.63 15.81
C THR A 118 -6.66 -29.94 15.27
N SER A 119 -7.41 -31.04 15.38
CA SER A 119 -7.06 -32.38 14.88
C SER A 119 -6.95 -32.50 13.35
N ARG A 120 -7.33 -31.47 12.57
CA ARG A 120 -7.24 -31.50 11.10
C ARG A 120 -5.82 -31.37 10.54
N GLY A 121 -4.85 -30.95 11.36
CA GLY A 121 -3.49 -30.61 10.92
C GLY A 121 -3.49 -29.60 9.78
N ASN A 122 -2.70 -29.85 8.73
CA ASN A 122 -2.62 -28.98 7.55
C ASN A 122 -3.79 -29.14 6.55
N ARG A 123 -4.83 -29.94 6.86
CA ARG A 123 -6.00 -30.07 5.98
C ARG A 123 -6.75 -28.74 5.92
N ARG A 124 -6.95 -28.22 4.71
CA ARG A 124 -7.65 -26.95 4.48
C ARG A 124 -9.09 -26.99 5.03
N TRP A 125 -9.46 -25.95 5.77
CA TRP A 125 -10.80 -25.78 6.37
C TRP A 125 -11.53 -24.61 5.73
N VAL A 126 -12.73 -24.87 5.21
CA VAL A 126 -13.52 -23.90 4.43
C VAL A 126 -14.74 -23.44 5.22
N ILE A 127 -14.85 -22.14 5.46
CA ILE A 127 -15.99 -21.50 6.11
C ILE A 127 -16.75 -20.68 5.06
N CYS A 128 -17.96 -21.13 4.76
CA CYS A 128 -18.85 -20.50 3.77
C CYS A 128 -19.76 -19.48 4.46
N VAL A 129 -19.50 -18.18 4.22
CA VAL A 129 -20.27 -17.08 4.83
C VAL A 129 -21.43 -16.71 3.89
N ARG A 130 -22.67 -16.91 4.36
CA ARG A 130 -23.88 -16.51 3.62
C ARG A 130 -24.08 -14.99 3.65
N ALA A 131 -24.89 -14.48 2.74
CA ALA A 131 -25.17 -13.05 2.61
C ALA A 131 -25.61 -12.41 3.95
N GLY A 132 -25.04 -11.25 4.26
CA GLY A 132 -25.25 -10.52 5.51
C GLY A 132 -24.15 -9.48 5.80
N VAL A 133 -24.46 -8.56 6.71
CA VAL A 133 -23.50 -7.61 7.30
C VAL A 133 -23.19 -8.07 8.73
N TYR A 134 -22.03 -8.65 8.93
CA TYR A 134 -21.54 -9.19 10.19
C TYR A 134 -20.78 -8.10 10.93
N VAL A 135 -21.39 -7.57 12.00
CA VAL A 135 -20.81 -6.48 12.80
C VAL A 135 -20.05 -7.13 13.96
N GLU A 136 -18.79 -7.47 13.69
CA GLU A 136 -17.92 -8.22 14.60
C GLU A 136 -16.45 -7.92 14.28
N LYS A 137 -15.62 -7.93 15.31
CA LYS A 137 -14.16 -7.84 15.20
C LYS A 137 -13.57 -9.24 15.18
N VAL A 138 -12.87 -9.60 14.11
CA VAL A 138 -12.50 -10.99 13.84
C VAL A 138 -10.98 -11.17 13.81
N ARG A 139 -10.49 -12.23 14.46
CA ARG A 139 -9.08 -12.62 14.50
C ARG A 139 -8.92 -14.10 14.16
N LEU A 140 -8.28 -14.38 13.03
CA LEU A 140 -7.73 -15.68 12.71
C LEU A 140 -6.30 -15.77 13.25
N MET A 141 -6.14 -16.37 14.42
CA MET A 141 -4.85 -16.59 15.08
C MET A 141 -3.92 -17.46 14.24
N SER A 142 -2.60 -17.25 14.38
CA SER A 142 -1.56 -17.89 13.56
C SER A 142 -1.54 -19.42 13.58
N SER A 143 -2.05 -20.05 14.64
CA SER A 143 -2.21 -21.51 14.77
C SER A 143 -3.23 -22.11 13.79
N ASN A 144 -4.18 -21.32 13.27
CA ASN A 144 -5.24 -21.78 12.37
C ASN A 144 -4.84 -21.67 10.89
N THR A 145 -3.74 -22.33 10.51
CA THR A 145 -3.22 -22.36 9.13
C THR A 145 -4.19 -23.03 8.14
N TYR A 146 -4.01 -22.77 6.84
CA TYR A 146 -4.83 -23.35 5.75
C TYR A 146 -6.34 -23.14 5.92
N VAL A 147 -6.78 -21.93 6.29
CA VAL A 147 -8.21 -21.59 6.38
C VAL A 147 -8.65 -20.84 5.13
N THR A 148 -9.87 -21.12 4.66
CA THR A 148 -10.53 -20.40 3.57
C THR A 148 -11.84 -19.79 4.08
N LEU A 149 -12.00 -18.47 4.02
CA LEU A 149 -13.32 -17.83 4.05
C LEU A 149 -13.82 -17.64 2.62
N VAL A 150 -15.11 -17.92 2.38
CA VAL A 150 -15.72 -17.68 1.07
C VAL A 150 -17.13 -17.11 1.22
N GLY A 151 -17.38 -15.97 0.58
CA GLY A 151 -18.72 -15.41 0.45
C GLY A 151 -19.57 -16.27 -0.47
N ALA A 152 -20.54 -17.00 0.09
CA ALA A 152 -21.37 -17.97 -0.63
C ALA A 152 -22.25 -17.34 -1.73
N SER A 153 -22.48 -16.02 -1.65
CA SER A 153 -23.13 -15.20 -2.70
C SER A 153 -22.30 -15.06 -3.98
N ARG A 154 -20.99 -15.38 -3.92
CA ARG A 154 -19.95 -14.98 -4.89
C ARG A 154 -19.89 -13.45 -5.14
N ASP A 155 -20.43 -12.66 -4.22
CA ASP A 155 -20.59 -11.21 -4.36
C ASP A 155 -20.13 -10.51 -3.08
N PRO A 156 -18.96 -9.82 -3.08
CA PRO A 156 -18.40 -9.23 -1.86
C PRO A 156 -19.35 -8.24 -1.21
N LYS A 157 -20.03 -7.42 -2.03
CA LYS A 157 -21.06 -6.46 -1.62
C LYS A 157 -22.25 -7.06 -0.86
N LYS A 158 -22.41 -8.39 -0.84
CA LYS A 158 -23.45 -9.11 -0.09
C LYS A 158 -22.94 -9.83 1.15
N VAL A 159 -21.62 -9.93 1.36
CA VAL A 159 -20.98 -10.61 2.49
C VAL A 159 -19.94 -9.68 3.10
N ILE A 160 -20.35 -8.90 4.09
CA ILE A 160 -19.55 -7.81 4.65
C ILE A 160 -19.23 -8.13 6.12
N ILE A 161 -17.94 -8.19 6.49
CA ILE A 161 -17.50 -8.12 7.89
C ILE A 161 -17.17 -6.66 8.19
N SER A 162 -17.72 -6.11 9.28
CA SER A 162 -17.68 -4.69 9.60
C SER A 162 -17.34 -4.41 11.07
N TRP A 163 -16.41 -3.49 11.31
CA TRP A 163 -16.12 -2.93 12.63
C TRP A 163 -15.80 -1.43 12.51
N ASN A 164 -15.47 -0.73 13.60
CA ASN A 164 -15.31 0.73 13.61
C ASN A 164 -14.16 1.26 14.49
N ASP A 165 -13.25 0.41 14.93
CA ASP A 165 -12.11 0.84 15.76
C ASP A 165 -11.16 1.78 15.02
N THR A 166 -10.61 2.75 15.75
CA THR A 166 -9.47 3.57 15.32
C THR A 166 -8.25 3.26 16.18
N ALA A 167 -7.08 3.78 15.81
CA ALA A 167 -5.90 3.76 16.67
C ALA A 167 -6.12 4.49 18.01
N GLY A 168 -7.14 5.35 18.10
CA GLY A 168 -7.54 6.09 19.30
C GLY A 168 -8.61 5.41 20.16
N THR A 169 -9.26 4.34 19.69
CA THR A 169 -10.18 3.56 20.52
C THR A 169 -9.45 3.07 21.77
N ALA A 170 -10.05 3.25 22.95
CA ALA A 170 -9.49 2.79 24.21
C ALA A 170 -9.23 1.27 24.18
N ASP A 171 -8.12 0.84 24.75
CA ASP A 171 -7.76 -0.58 24.83
C ASP A 171 -8.46 -1.23 26.03
N PRO A 172 -9.45 -2.13 25.85
CA PRO A 172 -10.14 -2.78 26.96
C PRO A 172 -9.25 -3.79 27.71
N THR A 173 -8.04 -4.04 27.23
CA THR A 173 -7.03 -4.90 27.89
C THR A 173 -5.95 -4.11 28.64
N SER A 174 -5.94 -2.77 28.56
CA SER A 174 -4.96 -1.95 29.28
C SER A 174 -5.41 -1.61 30.70
N THR A 175 -4.61 -1.97 31.70
CA THR A 175 -4.82 -1.64 33.11
C THR A 175 -4.34 -0.23 33.49
N THR A 176 -3.49 0.40 32.66
CA THR A 176 -2.90 1.73 32.91
C THR A 176 -3.57 2.84 32.10
N GLY A 177 -4.65 2.52 31.38
CA GLY A 177 -5.13 3.33 30.26
C GLY A 177 -4.25 3.16 29.02
N GLY A 178 -4.77 3.55 27.86
CA GLY A 178 -4.10 3.37 26.57
C GLY A 178 -5.10 3.12 25.44
N THR A 179 -4.60 3.09 24.21
CA THR A 179 -5.42 2.88 23.02
C THR A 179 -5.01 1.62 22.25
N LEU A 180 -5.88 1.15 21.37
CA LEU A 180 -5.60 0.00 20.51
C LEU A 180 -4.37 0.22 19.63
N GLY A 181 -4.17 1.44 19.11
CA GLY A 181 -3.19 1.74 18.08
C GLY A 181 -3.51 1.06 16.74
N THR A 182 -2.87 1.49 15.66
CA THR A 182 -3.12 0.98 14.30
C THR A 182 -3.08 -0.56 14.21
N PHE A 183 -2.13 -1.20 14.90
CA PHE A 183 -1.98 -2.66 14.86
C PHE A 183 -3.23 -3.42 15.35
N ARG A 184 -4.02 -2.82 16.27
CA ARG A 184 -5.19 -3.45 16.89
C ARG A 184 -6.52 -2.80 16.49
N SER A 185 -6.55 -1.77 15.64
CA SER A 185 -7.78 -1.15 15.11
C SER A 185 -8.43 -1.92 13.95
N TYR A 186 -7.99 -3.16 13.69
CA TYR A 186 -8.49 -4.00 12.61
C TYR A 186 -9.97 -4.39 12.78
N THR A 187 -10.71 -4.42 11.67
CA THR A 187 -11.96 -5.20 11.57
C THR A 187 -11.67 -6.69 11.45
N PHE A 188 -10.69 -7.08 10.62
CA PHE A 188 -10.25 -8.47 10.46
C PHE A 188 -8.73 -8.59 10.57
N ALA A 189 -8.22 -9.54 11.35
CA ALA A 189 -6.81 -9.91 11.42
C ALA A 189 -6.58 -11.33 10.89
N ALA A 190 -5.82 -11.45 9.80
CA ALA A 190 -5.35 -12.71 9.21
C ALA A 190 -3.89 -12.96 9.62
N GLU A 191 -3.69 -13.75 10.68
CA GLU A 191 -2.36 -14.04 11.25
C GLU A 191 -1.85 -15.44 10.88
N ALA A 192 -2.71 -16.28 10.30
CA ALA A 192 -2.38 -17.63 9.89
C ALA A 192 -1.87 -17.72 8.45
N SER A 193 -0.78 -18.46 8.25
CA SER A 193 -0.25 -18.74 6.91
C SER A 193 -1.19 -19.65 6.10
N TYR A 194 -1.15 -19.52 4.78
CA TYR A 194 -2.06 -20.15 3.82
C TYR A 194 -3.54 -19.77 4.02
N PHE A 195 -3.83 -18.61 4.64
CA PHE A 195 -5.17 -18.05 4.67
C PHE A 195 -5.63 -17.60 3.29
N THR A 196 -6.86 -17.93 2.92
CA THR A 196 -7.52 -17.40 1.71
C THR A 196 -8.86 -16.79 2.05
N ALA A 197 -9.15 -15.61 1.50
CA ALA A 197 -10.49 -15.03 1.51
C ALA A 197 -10.99 -14.78 0.09
N MET A 198 -12.26 -15.09 -0.17
CA MET A 198 -12.87 -14.95 -1.49
C MET A 198 -14.26 -14.31 -1.42
N TYR A 199 -14.58 -13.43 -2.37
CA TYR A 199 -15.93 -12.89 -2.58
C TYR A 199 -16.59 -12.25 -1.35
N MET A 200 -15.83 -11.52 -0.53
CA MET A 200 -16.31 -10.84 0.68
C MET A 200 -15.71 -9.44 0.86
N THR A 201 -16.40 -8.58 1.60
CA THR A 201 -15.91 -7.24 1.98
C THR A 201 -15.41 -7.25 3.42
N PHE A 202 -14.25 -6.62 3.65
CA PHE A 202 -13.75 -6.25 4.98
C PHE A 202 -13.87 -4.73 5.13
N ARG A 203 -14.54 -4.25 6.19
CA ARG A 203 -14.95 -2.85 6.30
C ARG A 203 -14.68 -2.25 7.67
N ASN A 204 -13.82 -1.23 7.74
CA ASN A 204 -13.80 -0.33 8.88
C ASN A 204 -14.72 0.87 8.60
N THR A 205 -15.65 1.17 9.52
CA THR A 205 -16.65 2.25 9.40
C THR A 205 -16.32 3.48 10.24
N ALA A 206 -15.09 3.63 10.72
CA ALA A 206 -14.61 4.89 11.29
C ALA A 206 -14.85 6.09 10.34
N PRO A 207 -15.04 7.31 10.86
CA PRO A 207 -15.17 8.50 10.02
C PRO A 207 -13.87 8.78 9.25
N ARG A 208 -13.98 9.53 8.14
CA ARG A 208 -12.81 9.91 7.33
C ARG A 208 -11.98 10.95 8.09
N PRO A 209 -10.70 10.67 8.42
CA PRO A 209 -9.81 11.70 8.93
C PRO A 209 -9.34 12.64 7.82
N VAL A 210 -8.94 13.84 8.22
CA VAL A 210 -8.08 14.72 7.40
C VAL A 210 -6.63 14.20 7.52
N ASP A 211 -5.78 14.37 6.51
CA ASP A 211 -4.35 14.02 6.65
C ASP A 211 -3.73 14.77 7.84
N GLY A 212 -2.84 14.09 8.58
CA GLY A 212 -2.32 14.56 9.86
C GLY A 212 -3.26 14.46 11.09
N SER A 213 -4.50 13.95 10.96
CA SER A 213 -5.38 13.76 12.12
C SER A 213 -4.78 12.79 13.15
N GLN A 214 -4.70 13.22 14.41
CA GLN A 214 -4.29 12.34 15.51
C GLN A 214 -5.24 11.14 15.61
N ASN A 215 -4.67 9.94 15.71
CA ASN A 215 -5.40 8.68 15.88
C ASN A 215 -6.41 8.29 14.76
N GLY A 216 -6.34 8.92 13.58
CA GLY A 216 -7.26 8.67 12.45
C GLY A 216 -7.18 7.28 11.79
N GLN A 217 -6.17 6.48 12.12
CA GLN A 217 -5.86 5.19 11.49
C GLN A 217 -6.91 4.11 11.83
N ALA A 218 -7.57 3.53 10.82
CA ALA A 218 -8.73 2.66 11.01
C ALA A 218 -8.69 1.44 10.08
N VAL A 219 -8.04 0.37 10.52
CA VAL A 219 -7.72 -0.80 9.68
C VAL A 219 -8.96 -1.63 9.35
N ALA A 220 -9.20 -1.91 8.07
CA ALA A 220 -10.24 -2.83 7.62
C ALA A 220 -9.74 -4.28 7.60
N LEU A 221 -8.51 -4.52 7.13
CA LEU A 221 -7.86 -5.83 7.28
C LEU A 221 -6.36 -5.70 7.55
N ARG A 222 -5.85 -6.46 8.52
CA ARG A 222 -4.42 -6.72 8.74
C ARG A 222 -4.06 -8.14 8.31
N ALA A 223 -3.06 -8.30 7.46
CA ALA A 223 -2.50 -9.60 7.06
C ALA A 223 -1.04 -9.71 7.51
N THR A 224 -0.69 -10.79 8.22
CA THR A 224 0.63 -10.99 8.85
C THR A 224 1.28 -12.33 8.51
N GLY A 225 0.50 -13.39 8.26
CA GLY A 225 1.03 -14.70 7.89
C GLY A 225 1.52 -14.78 6.44
N ASP A 226 2.19 -15.87 6.10
CA ASP A 226 2.71 -16.14 4.75
C ASP A 226 1.69 -16.81 3.83
N TYR A 227 1.89 -16.64 2.52
CA TYR A 227 1.08 -17.27 1.47
C TYR A 227 -0.42 -16.93 1.57
N ILE A 228 -0.71 -15.73 2.07
CA ILE A 228 -2.08 -15.23 2.23
C ILE A 228 -2.63 -14.75 0.89
N SER A 229 -3.85 -15.15 0.55
CA SER A 229 -4.51 -14.80 -0.72
C SER A 229 -5.89 -14.16 -0.56
N PHE A 230 -6.17 -13.19 -1.42
CA PHE A 230 -7.46 -12.52 -1.54
C PHE A 230 -7.92 -12.52 -2.99
N PHE A 231 -9.12 -13.01 -3.27
CA PHE A 231 -9.67 -13.07 -4.63
C PHE A 231 -11.08 -12.48 -4.72
N ARG A 232 -11.22 -11.41 -5.52
CA ARG A 232 -12.48 -10.66 -5.69
C ARG A 232 -13.09 -10.21 -4.35
N CYS A 233 -12.24 -9.78 -3.43
CA CYS A 233 -12.62 -9.18 -2.15
C CYS A 233 -12.61 -7.64 -2.23
N ASP A 234 -13.40 -7.01 -1.37
CA ASP A 234 -13.42 -5.56 -1.22
C ASP A 234 -12.81 -5.15 0.13
N PHE A 235 -11.93 -4.17 0.15
CA PHE A 235 -11.37 -3.57 1.37
C PHE A 235 -11.83 -2.11 1.44
N TRP A 236 -12.50 -1.74 2.51
CA TRP A 236 -13.16 -0.43 2.62
C TRP A 236 -12.86 0.22 3.97
N GLY A 237 -12.30 1.42 3.91
CA GLY A 237 -12.03 2.27 5.07
C GLY A 237 -11.64 3.67 4.59
N TYR A 238 -10.78 4.33 5.37
CA TYR A 238 -10.19 5.61 5.01
C TYR A 238 -8.67 5.55 5.21
N GLN A 239 -8.15 6.09 6.31
CA GLN A 239 -6.73 6.00 6.64
C GLN A 239 -6.37 4.58 7.09
N ASP A 240 -5.22 4.07 6.66
CA ASP A 240 -4.66 2.77 7.06
C ASP A 240 -5.59 1.57 6.73
N THR A 241 -6.36 1.63 5.63
CA THR A 241 -7.41 0.64 5.31
C THR A 241 -6.90 -0.81 5.23
N LEU A 242 -5.83 -1.08 4.48
CA LEU A 242 -5.28 -2.41 4.27
C LEU A 242 -3.84 -2.48 4.80
N TYR A 243 -3.67 -3.12 5.95
CA TYR A 243 -2.37 -3.34 6.57
C TYR A 243 -1.76 -4.65 6.05
N ALA A 244 -1.05 -4.57 4.93
CA ALA A 244 -0.19 -5.62 4.38
C ALA A 244 1.11 -5.69 5.23
N HIS A 245 0.93 -6.07 6.50
CA HIS A 245 1.90 -5.89 7.57
C HIS A 245 3.20 -6.67 7.32
N GLN A 246 3.12 -8.00 7.13
CA GLN A 246 4.27 -8.90 6.98
C GLN A 246 3.91 -10.13 6.12
N GLY A 247 4.93 -10.88 5.70
CA GLY A 247 4.79 -12.14 4.97
C GLY A 247 4.54 -11.99 3.46
N ILE A 248 4.45 -13.12 2.76
CA ILE A 248 4.12 -13.19 1.33
C ILE A 248 2.59 -13.12 1.13
N GLN A 249 2.13 -12.19 0.29
CA GLN A 249 0.69 -11.91 0.11
C GLN A 249 0.29 -11.71 -1.36
N PHE A 250 -0.91 -12.15 -1.72
CA PHE A 250 -1.46 -12.01 -3.06
C PHE A 250 -2.90 -11.49 -3.07
N TYR A 251 -3.17 -10.49 -3.92
CA TYR A 251 -4.47 -9.86 -4.07
C TYR A 251 -4.86 -9.87 -5.55
N LYS A 252 -5.97 -10.52 -5.91
CA LYS A 252 -6.42 -10.66 -7.30
C LYS A 252 -7.83 -10.16 -7.54
N ASN A 253 -7.98 -9.25 -8.51
CA ASN A 253 -9.26 -8.66 -8.91
C ASN A 253 -10.02 -8.04 -7.71
N CYS A 254 -9.30 -7.58 -6.69
CA CYS A 254 -9.85 -6.98 -5.47
C CYS A 254 -10.09 -5.47 -5.65
N ASN A 255 -10.98 -4.91 -4.84
CA ASN A 255 -11.20 -3.46 -4.75
C ASN A 255 -10.63 -2.96 -3.42
N VAL A 256 -9.90 -1.84 -3.41
CA VAL A 256 -9.43 -1.19 -2.17
C VAL A 256 -9.85 0.27 -2.19
N ARG A 257 -10.50 0.75 -1.12
CA ARG A 257 -10.89 2.16 -0.96
C ARG A 257 -10.39 2.72 0.36
N GLY A 258 -9.68 3.84 0.30
CA GLY A 258 -9.19 4.59 1.46
C GLY A 258 -8.66 5.98 1.08
N SER A 259 -7.99 6.69 1.99
CA SER A 259 -7.56 8.09 1.79
C SER A 259 -6.06 8.31 1.98
N VAL A 260 -5.55 8.04 3.19
CA VAL A 260 -4.14 8.21 3.58
C VAL A 260 -3.57 6.82 3.89
N ASP A 261 -2.37 6.54 3.35
CA ASP A 261 -1.59 5.32 3.60
C ASP A 261 -2.40 4.02 3.47
N PHE A 262 -3.37 3.99 2.55
CA PHE A 262 -4.45 3.01 2.66
C PHE A 262 -4.07 1.58 2.22
N ILE A 263 -2.85 1.40 1.68
CA ILE A 263 -2.15 0.11 1.59
C ILE A 263 -0.74 0.29 2.18
N PHE A 264 -0.49 -0.26 3.37
CA PHE A 264 0.74 0.01 4.13
C PHE A 264 1.30 -1.24 4.81
N GLY A 265 2.55 -1.17 5.27
CA GLY A 265 3.27 -2.29 5.90
C GLY A 265 4.49 -2.77 5.11
N ASN A 266 5.04 -3.91 5.53
CA ASN A 266 6.30 -4.48 5.02
C ASN A 266 6.15 -5.93 4.51
N ALA A 267 4.98 -6.31 4.01
CA ALA A 267 4.80 -7.57 3.27
C ALA A 267 5.55 -7.57 1.91
N THR A 268 5.71 -8.76 1.34
CA THR A 268 5.93 -8.95 -0.11
C THR A 268 4.55 -9.17 -0.74
N ALA A 269 3.91 -8.09 -1.21
CA ALA A 269 2.51 -8.13 -1.63
C ALA A 269 2.32 -7.80 -3.12
N TRP A 270 1.67 -8.72 -3.85
CA TRP A 270 1.36 -8.53 -5.28
C TRP A 270 -0.13 -8.32 -5.51
N PHE A 271 -0.47 -7.23 -6.21
CA PHE A 271 -1.83 -6.76 -6.47
C PHE A 271 -2.15 -6.87 -7.97
N TYR A 272 -2.74 -7.98 -8.38
CA TYR A 272 -3.00 -8.30 -9.79
C TYR A 272 -4.43 -7.96 -10.23
N LYS A 273 -4.56 -7.11 -11.25
CA LYS A 273 -5.83 -6.59 -11.81
C LYS A 273 -6.76 -5.99 -10.74
N CYS A 274 -6.21 -5.38 -9.69
CA CYS A 274 -6.94 -4.73 -8.59
C CYS A 274 -7.36 -3.29 -8.92
N TYR A 275 -8.42 -2.81 -8.27
CA TYR A 275 -8.97 -1.46 -8.46
C TYR A 275 -8.80 -0.65 -7.17
N LEU A 276 -8.05 0.44 -7.23
CA LEU A 276 -7.80 1.33 -6.10
C LEU A 276 -8.68 2.59 -6.25
N PHE A 277 -9.44 2.90 -5.21
CA PHE A 277 -10.30 4.09 -5.15
C PHE A 277 -9.82 5.02 -4.03
N ALA A 278 -9.11 6.09 -4.41
CA ALA A 278 -8.72 7.15 -3.49
C ALA A 278 -9.94 8.01 -3.12
N ASP A 279 -10.32 8.00 -1.86
CA ASP A 279 -11.48 8.74 -1.33
C ASP A 279 -10.98 9.93 -0.50
N VAL A 280 -10.31 10.86 -1.20
CA VAL A 280 -9.53 11.97 -0.63
C VAL A 280 -10.29 13.29 -0.80
N VAL A 281 -10.14 14.19 0.18
CA VAL A 281 -10.67 15.57 0.12
C VAL A 281 -9.60 16.55 -0.35
N THR A 282 -8.40 16.50 0.24
CA THR A 282 -7.26 17.39 -0.08
C THR A 282 -6.07 16.60 -0.64
N LYS A 283 -5.17 16.11 0.24
CA LYS A 283 -4.03 15.24 -0.07
C LYS A 283 -4.28 13.84 0.47
N GLY A 284 -3.77 12.83 -0.23
CA GLY A 284 -3.78 11.44 0.22
C GLY A 284 -2.72 10.58 -0.48
N PHE A 285 -2.63 9.31 -0.09
CA PHE A 285 -1.57 8.40 -0.50
C PHE A 285 -2.13 7.00 -0.70
N LEU A 286 -1.84 6.38 -1.85
CA LEU A 286 -2.26 5.00 -2.12
C LEU A 286 -1.48 4.01 -1.25
N THR A 287 -0.19 4.26 -1.04
CA THR A 287 0.71 3.32 -0.38
C THR A 287 1.66 3.97 0.64
N ALA A 288 2.00 3.23 1.69
CA ALA A 288 3.06 3.58 2.63
C ALA A 288 3.85 2.33 3.03
N GLN A 289 4.85 1.98 2.22
CA GLN A 289 5.58 0.72 2.37
C GLN A 289 6.79 0.90 3.31
N SER A 290 6.98 -0.02 4.26
CA SER A 290 7.95 0.10 5.36
C SER A 290 9.16 -0.84 5.30
N ARG A 291 9.72 -1.06 4.10
CA ARG A 291 11.00 -1.75 3.94
C ARG A 291 12.12 -0.99 4.65
N GLY A 292 12.83 -1.68 5.54
CA GLY A 292 13.85 -1.08 6.42
C GLY A 292 15.28 -1.13 5.87
N ALA A 293 15.56 -2.00 4.91
CA ALA A 293 16.87 -2.11 4.27
C ALA A 293 16.76 -2.62 2.83
N VAL A 294 17.69 -2.23 1.95
CA VAL A 294 17.70 -2.65 0.54
C VAL A 294 17.85 -4.17 0.33
N SER A 295 18.45 -4.86 1.31
CA SER A 295 18.59 -6.32 1.36
C SER A 295 17.28 -7.08 1.65
N GLN A 296 16.23 -6.40 2.11
CA GLN A 296 14.94 -7.05 2.35
C GLN A 296 14.20 -7.32 1.03
N GLY A 297 13.71 -8.55 0.87
CA GLY A 297 12.91 -9.00 -0.28
C GLY A 297 11.48 -8.43 -0.34
N THR A 298 11.10 -7.58 0.61
CA THR A 298 9.75 -7.02 0.76
C THR A 298 9.44 -5.89 -0.23
N GLY A 299 8.17 -5.50 -0.34
CA GLY A 299 7.71 -4.45 -1.24
C GLY A 299 6.32 -4.72 -1.79
N PHE A 300 5.71 -3.69 -2.39
CA PHE A 300 4.40 -3.79 -3.04
C PHE A 300 4.56 -3.70 -4.56
N ALA A 301 3.90 -4.59 -5.30
CA ALA A 301 3.88 -4.54 -6.76
C ALA A 301 2.44 -4.65 -7.28
N PHE A 302 2.04 -3.71 -8.14
CA PHE A 302 0.70 -3.60 -8.71
C PHE A 302 0.75 -3.90 -10.21
N TYR A 303 0.00 -4.92 -10.66
CA TYR A 303 -0.05 -5.33 -12.07
C TYR A 303 -1.42 -5.07 -12.67
N GLY A 304 -1.48 -4.25 -13.72
CA GLY A 304 -2.72 -3.88 -14.40
C GLY A 304 -3.67 -3.12 -13.47
N GLY A 305 -4.97 -3.28 -13.69
CA GLY A 305 -5.98 -2.64 -12.85
C GLY A 305 -6.05 -1.12 -13.05
N SER A 306 -6.57 -0.41 -12.06
CA SER A 306 -6.65 1.06 -12.13
C SER A 306 -6.65 1.75 -10.77
N VAL A 307 -6.01 2.91 -10.70
CA VAL A 307 -6.23 3.93 -9.67
C VAL A 307 -7.24 4.95 -10.18
N LYS A 308 -8.30 5.20 -9.41
CA LYS A 308 -9.32 6.25 -9.63
C LYS A 308 -9.70 6.87 -8.28
N GLY A 309 -10.53 7.91 -8.25
CA GLY A 309 -10.97 8.51 -6.98
C GLY A 309 -11.31 10.00 -7.05
N THR A 310 -11.12 10.68 -5.92
CA THR A 310 -11.31 12.13 -5.71
C THR A 310 -10.06 12.76 -5.07
N GLY A 311 -9.98 14.10 -5.07
CA GLY A 311 -8.86 14.84 -4.46
C GLY A 311 -7.54 14.72 -5.23
N VAL A 312 -6.44 15.09 -4.57
CA VAL A 312 -5.08 14.89 -5.09
C VAL A 312 -4.43 13.73 -4.34
N VAL A 313 -3.92 12.74 -5.06
CA VAL A 313 -3.32 11.53 -4.47
C VAL A 313 -1.92 11.26 -5.00
N TYR A 314 -1.05 10.75 -4.13
CA TYR A 314 0.29 10.28 -4.45
C TYR A 314 0.30 8.75 -4.50
N LEU A 315 1.09 8.18 -5.41
CA LEU A 315 1.26 6.73 -5.59
C LEU A 315 1.83 6.06 -4.33
N GLY A 316 2.65 6.78 -3.56
CA GLY A 316 3.08 6.35 -2.22
C GLY A 316 3.93 7.38 -1.47
N ARG A 317 4.10 7.14 -0.16
CA ARG A 317 5.07 7.84 0.71
C ARG A 317 5.99 6.90 1.50
N ALA A 318 7.27 7.26 1.64
CA ALA A 318 8.30 6.37 2.18
C ALA A 318 8.29 6.27 3.72
N TRP A 319 7.37 5.47 4.26
CA TRP A 319 7.35 5.17 5.69
C TRP A 319 8.65 4.47 6.16
N GLY A 320 9.16 3.50 5.40
CA GLY A 320 10.47 2.87 5.62
C GLY A 320 11.59 3.53 4.82
N VAL A 321 12.80 3.57 5.39
CA VAL A 321 13.97 4.23 4.77
C VAL A 321 14.37 3.63 3.41
N ALA A 322 14.01 2.37 3.15
CA ALA A 322 14.30 1.69 1.88
C ALA A 322 13.00 1.35 1.10
N SER A 323 11.93 2.13 1.28
CA SER A 323 10.57 1.84 0.79
C SER A 323 10.53 1.35 -0.66
N ARG A 324 9.75 0.29 -0.96
CA ARG A 324 9.67 -0.31 -2.30
C ARG A 324 8.23 -0.50 -2.80
N VAL A 325 7.88 0.21 -3.86
CA VAL A 325 6.56 0.17 -4.51
C VAL A 325 6.70 0.26 -6.03
N VAL A 326 6.03 -0.63 -6.78
CA VAL A 326 6.08 -0.66 -8.25
C VAL A 326 4.67 -0.72 -8.84
N PHE A 327 4.36 0.16 -9.80
CA PHE A 327 3.14 0.11 -10.61
C PHE A 327 3.46 -0.34 -12.05
N PHE A 328 2.70 -1.31 -12.57
CA PHE A 328 3.03 -2.03 -13.80
C PHE A 328 1.78 -2.16 -14.68
N LYS A 329 1.74 -1.50 -15.84
CA LYS A 329 0.59 -1.47 -16.76
C LYS A 329 -0.73 -1.01 -16.11
N THR A 330 -0.67 -0.27 -15.01
CA THR A 330 -1.84 0.22 -14.27
C THR A 330 -2.40 1.48 -14.94
N PHE A 331 -3.73 1.59 -15.03
CA PHE A 331 -4.37 2.85 -15.43
C PHE A 331 -4.35 3.84 -14.26
N LEU A 332 -3.87 5.06 -14.49
CA LEU A 332 -3.77 6.15 -13.53
C LEU A 332 -4.67 7.29 -13.98
N ASP A 333 -5.73 7.57 -13.20
CA ASP A 333 -6.63 8.70 -13.47
C ASP A 333 -6.01 10.06 -13.12
N SER A 334 -6.68 11.15 -13.51
CA SER A 334 -6.14 12.52 -13.41
C SER A 334 -5.97 13.05 -11.98
N ILE A 335 -6.26 12.24 -10.96
CA ILE A 335 -6.08 12.55 -9.54
C ILE A 335 -4.62 12.34 -9.06
N ILE A 336 -3.79 11.65 -9.83
CA ILE A 336 -2.37 11.45 -9.48
C ILE A 336 -1.64 12.79 -9.55
N ALA A 337 -1.04 13.22 -8.45
CA ALA A 337 -0.18 14.40 -8.41
C ALA A 337 0.96 14.26 -9.44
N PRO A 338 1.35 15.32 -10.20
CA PRO A 338 2.39 15.22 -11.22
C PRO A 338 3.70 14.61 -10.70
N ALA A 339 4.13 15.01 -9.50
CA ALA A 339 5.27 14.47 -8.76
C ALA A 339 5.24 12.95 -8.57
N GLY A 340 4.04 12.35 -8.53
CA GLY A 340 3.77 10.93 -8.33
C GLY A 340 3.99 10.44 -6.91
N TRP A 341 5.10 10.85 -6.29
CA TRP A 341 5.64 10.22 -5.08
C TRP A 341 6.10 11.26 -4.04
N ASP A 342 6.28 10.80 -2.80
CA ASP A 342 6.65 11.60 -1.63
C ASP A 342 7.72 10.83 -0.83
N ASP A 343 8.86 11.44 -0.54
CA ASP A 343 9.97 10.78 0.14
C ASP A 343 9.81 10.72 1.68
N TRP A 344 8.80 11.39 2.24
CA TRP A 344 8.58 11.49 3.68
C TRP A 344 9.83 11.93 4.48
N GLY A 345 10.69 12.75 3.87
CA GLY A 345 11.96 13.21 4.42
C GLY A 345 12.99 12.10 4.60
N LYS A 346 12.93 11.03 3.79
CA LYS A 346 13.93 9.94 3.79
C LYS A 346 15.00 10.16 2.71
N PRO A 347 16.22 9.64 2.91
CA PRO A 347 17.19 9.49 1.84
C PRO A 347 16.59 8.71 0.66
N THR A 348 16.73 9.25 -0.55
CA THR A 348 16.07 8.74 -1.77
C THR A 348 16.92 7.72 -2.53
N ASP A 349 18.16 7.49 -2.09
CA ASP A 349 19.09 6.47 -2.57
C ASP A 349 18.61 5.05 -2.26
N ALA A 350 18.04 4.81 -1.08
CA ALA A 350 17.55 3.50 -0.66
C ALA A 350 16.08 3.19 -1.10
N ILE A 351 15.33 4.21 -1.55
CA ILE A 351 13.95 4.07 -2.02
C ILE A 351 13.93 3.45 -3.42
N PHE A 352 13.00 2.53 -3.68
CA PHE A 352 12.73 1.99 -5.01
C PHE A 352 11.25 2.17 -5.38
N TYR A 353 10.92 3.37 -5.89
CA TYR A 353 9.59 3.73 -6.38
C TYR A 353 9.59 3.80 -7.90
N ALA A 354 8.76 2.98 -8.53
CA ALA A 354 8.86 2.76 -9.97
C ALA A 354 7.51 2.60 -10.68
N GLU A 355 7.49 3.00 -11.95
CA GLU A 355 6.38 2.81 -12.89
C GLU A 355 6.88 2.10 -14.17
N TYR A 356 6.02 1.26 -14.76
CA TYR A 356 6.28 0.60 -16.04
C TYR A 356 5.04 0.56 -16.91
N LYS A 357 5.07 1.28 -18.04
CA LYS A 357 4.00 1.31 -19.07
C LYS A 357 2.60 1.53 -18.49
N CYS A 358 2.51 2.33 -17.42
CA CYS A 358 1.25 2.84 -16.90
C CYS A 358 0.59 3.76 -17.93
N SER A 359 -0.73 3.92 -17.83
CA SER A 359 -1.54 4.62 -18.85
C SER A 359 -2.61 5.50 -18.22
N GLY A 360 -3.23 6.38 -19.00
CA GLY A 360 -4.25 7.32 -18.51
C GLY A 360 -3.67 8.69 -18.14
N PRO A 361 -4.52 9.69 -17.84
CA PRO A 361 -4.10 11.08 -17.69
C PRO A 361 -3.15 11.33 -16.50
N GLY A 362 -3.13 10.45 -15.49
CA GLY A 362 -2.19 10.53 -14.36
C GLY A 362 -0.81 9.90 -14.60
N SER A 363 -0.58 9.23 -15.74
CA SER A 363 0.67 8.47 -16.00
C SER A 363 1.77 9.26 -16.72
N ALA A 364 1.67 10.59 -16.79
CA ALA A 364 2.70 11.44 -17.39
C ALA A 364 3.96 11.49 -16.50
N SER A 365 5.08 10.94 -16.99
CA SER A 365 6.32 10.81 -16.22
C SER A 365 7.16 12.10 -16.13
N SER A 366 6.94 13.07 -17.03
CA SER A 366 7.75 14.29 -17.12
C SER A 366 7.63 15.24 -15.92
N GLY A 367 6.57 15.11 -15.11
CA GLY A 367 6.37 15.89 -13.89
C GLY A 367 6.78 15.17 -12.59
N ARG A 368 7.32 13.95 -12.68
CA ARG A 368 7.66 13.11 -11.53
C ARG A 368 8.88 13.63 -10.76
N VAL A 369 8.99 13.23 -9.50
CA VAL A 369 10.23 13.41 -8.73
C VAL A 369 11.41 12.71 -9.41
N ASN A 370 12.56 13.38 -9.45
CA ASN A 370 13.76 12.96 -10.20
C ASN A 370 14.37 11.63 -9.74
N TRP A 371 14.09 11.20 -8.51
CA TRP A 371 14.52 9.92 -7.95
C TRP A 371 13.55 8.75 -8.20
N SER A 372 12.39 9.00 -8.83
CA SER A 372 11.46 7.93 -9.21
C SER A 372 11.84 7.29 -10.56
N ILE A 373 11.59 6.00 -10.70
CA ILE A 373 12.17 5.17 -11.77
C ILE A 373 11.10 4.82 -12.81
N GLN A 374 11.38 5.11 -14.09
CA GLN A 374 10.62 4.54 -15.21
C GLN A 374 11.39 3.30 -15.71
N LEU A 375 10.81 2.10 -15.51
CA LEU A 375 11.52 0.84 -15.78
C LEU A 375 11.64 0.55 -17.29
N SER A 376 12.76 -0.07 -17.69
CA SER A 376 12.89 -0.74 -18.98
C SER A 376 12.20 -2.11 -19.02
N ASP A 377 11.96 -2.64 -20.22
CA ASP A 377 11.45 -4.00 -20.48
C ASP A 377 12.32 -5.14 -19.90
N ALA A 378 13.54 -4.84 -19.44
CA ALA A 378 14.40 -5.77 -18.73
C ALA A 378 14.15 -5.73 -17.20
N GLU A 379 14.27 -4.54 -16.59
CA GLU A 379 14.03 -4.30 -15.16
C GLU A 379 12.59 -4.68 -14.76
N ALA A 380 11.64 -4.49 -15.68
CA ALA A 380 10.23 -4.86 -15.57
C ALA A 380 9.98 -6.34 -15.24
N ARG A 381 10.87 -7.28 -15.61
CA ARG A 381 10.54 -8.72 -15.69
C ARG A 381 10.18 -9.36 -14.35
N ILE A 382 10.87 -9.02 -13.26
CA ILE A 382 10.62 -9.62 -11.94
C ILE A 382 9.36 -9.04 -11.30
N PHE A 383 9.21 -7.71 -11.23
CA PHE A 383 8.05 -7.07 -10.62
C PHE A 383 6.74 -7.31 -11.41
N GLY A 384 6.86 -7.64 -12.70
CA GLY A 384 5.76 -7.98 -13.59
C GLY A 384 5.26 -9.42 -13.53
N SER A 385 5.92 -10.34 -12.80
CA SER A 385 5.55 -11.76 -12.75
C SER A 385 5.15 -12.23 -11.35
N CYS A 386 4.55 -13.42 -11.27
CA CYS A 386 4.24 -14.06 -9.99
C CYS A 386 5.47 -14.67 -9.29
N ASP A 387 6.66 -14.57 -9.88
CA ASP A 387 7.91 -14.92 -9.21
C ASP A 387 8.25 -13.90 -8.11
N PHE A 388 7.74 -12.65 -8.16
CA PHE A 388 7.88 -11.65 -7.08
C PHE A 388 7.33 -12.13 -5.73
N ILE A 389 6.36 -13.04 -5.74
CA ILE A 389 5.77 -13.68 -4.54
C ILE A 389 6.11 -15.18 -4.45
N SER A 390 7.12 -15.65 -5.20
CA SER A 390 7.54 -17.06 -5.29
C SER A 390 6.39 -18.03 -5.55
N ALA A 391 5.35 -17.64 -6.32
CA ALA A 391 4.05 -18.33 -6.38
C ALA A 391 4.15 -19.85 -6.62
N LYS A 392 5.08 -20.27 -7.49
CA LYS A 392 5.40 -21.68 -7.81
C LYS A 392 5.58 -22.56 -6.56
N GLN A 393 6.12 -22.01 -5.46
CA GLN A 393 6.41 -22.74 -4.21
C GLN A 393 5.14 -23.09 -3.40
N TRP A 394 4.06 -22.32 -3.54
CA TRP A 394 2.91 -22.39 -2.63
C TRP A 394 1.54 -22.41 -3.32
N GLN A 395 1.49 -22.18 -4.64
CA GLN A 395 0.24 -22.03 -5.40
C GLN A 395 -0.74 -23.20 -5.26
N GLY A 396 -0.25 -24.45 -5.28
CA GLY A 396 -1.08 -25.65 -5.08
C GLY A 396 -1.72 -25.76 -3.69
N SER A 397 -1.11 -25.10 -2.69
CA SER A 397 -1.58 -25.05 -1.30
C SER A 397 -2.42 -23.81 -0.98
N SER A 398 -2.47 -22.82 -1.88
CA SER A 398 -3.11 -21.51 -1.66
C SER A 398 -4.57 -21.60 -1.21
N GLY A 399 -5.34 -22.56 -1.73
CA GLY A 399 -6.80 -22.61 -1.56
C GLY A 399 -7.57 -21.63 -2.45
N LEU A 400 -6.89 -21.01 -3.42
CA LEU A 400 -7.53 -20.35 -4.55
C LEU A 400 -8.07 -21.39 -5.57
N PRO A 401 -9.01 -21.02 -6.44
CA PRO A 401 -9.40 -21.83 -7.60
C PRO A 401 -8.23 -22.02 -8.56
N SER A 402 -8.30 -23.00 -9.48
CA SER A 402 -7.21 -23.27 -10.45
C SER A 402 -6.87 -22.07 -11.34
N ALA A 403 -7.85 -21.26 -11.74
CA ALA A 403 -7.65 -19.99 -12.44
C ALA A 403 -7.28 -18.81 -11.50
N GLY A 404 -6.87 -19.13 -10.27
CA GLY A 404 -6.65 -18.20 -9.17
C GLY A 404 -5.32 -17.46 -9.25
N LEU A 405 -4.22 -18.11 -9.57
CA LEU A 405 -2.94 -17.45 -9.81
C LEU A 405 -2.69 -17.27 -11.32
N PRO A 406 -2.13 -16.14 -11.78
CA PRO A 406 -1.74 -15.92 -13.17
C PRO A 406 -0.31 -16.44 -13.40
N CYS A 407 -0.14 -17.75 -13.20
CA CYS A 407 1.10 -18.53 -13.29
C CYS A 407 0.83 -19.82 -14.07
#